data_AF-A0A814ASY1-F1
#
_entry.id   AF-A0A814ASY1-F1
#
_cell.length_a   1.000
_cell.length_b   1.000
_cell.length_c   1.000
_cell.angle_alpha   90.00
_cell.angle_beta   90.00
_cell.angle_gamma   90.00
#
_symmetry.space_group_name_H-M   'P 1'
#
loop_
_entity.id
_entity.type
_entity.pdbx_description
1 polymer ?
#
loop_
_entity_poly.entity_id
_entity_poly.type
_entity_poly.pdbx_seq_one_letter_code
_entity_poly.pdbx_strand_id
1 'polypeptide(L)'
;MVKRAVDTNKSSREELFRAFQVFDLDQNGYITMEELRTVLQATGDHPTDEDALEMIAEADIDGDGRINYDEFVLIMSNTMLSRK
;
A
#
# COMPACT_ATOMS: atom_id res chain seq x y z
N MET A 1 25.98 -19.01 18.35
CA MET A 1 25.56 -18.77 16.95
C MET A 1 24.27 -17.96 16.98
N VAL A 2 24.35 -16.74 16.44
CA VAL A 2 23.28 -15.82 15.99
C VAL A 2 21.93 -15.83 16.73
N LYS A 3 21.74 -14.79 17.56
CA LYS A 3 20.40 -14.29 17.95
C LYS A 3 19.70 -13.83 16.68
N ARG A 4 18.83 -14.67 16.13
CA ARG A 4 17.98 -14.34 14.98
C ARG A 4 16.68 -13.74 15.50
N ALA A 5 16.79 -12.61 16.19
CA ALA A 5 15.68 -11.70 16.35
C ALA A 5 15.70 -10.84 15.09
N VAL A 6 15.01 -11.31 14.04
CA VAL A 6 14.78 -10.51 12.84
C VAL A 6 14.07 -9.23 13.29
N ASP A 7 14.73 -8.12 13.03
CA ASP A 7 14.33 -6.75 13.33
C ASP A 7 12.92 -6.43 12.78
N THR A 8 11.90 -6.71 13.58
CA THR A 8 10.47 -6.50 13.26
C THR A 8 10.05 -5.02 13.15
N ASN A 9 10.99 -4.07 13.15
CA ASN A 9 10.68 -2.64 13.19
C ASN A 9 11.50 -1.76 12.23
N LYS A 10 12.54 -2.31 11.57
CA LYS A 10 13.28 -1.59 10.50
C LYS A 10 12.94 -2.11 9.11
N SER A 11 12.67 -3.41 8.97
CA SER A 11 12.21 -4.02 7.72
C SER A 11 10.92 -3.37 7.22
N SER A 12 9.99 -3.08 8.14
CA SER A 12 8.64 -2.62 7.78
C SER A 12 8.64 -1.30 7.00
N ARG A 13 9.48 -0.31 7.36
CA ARG A 13 9.46 0.97 6.65
C ARG A 13 10.10 0.89 5.26
N GLU A 14 11.18 0.12 5.12
CA GLU A 14 11.83 -0.11 3.83
C GLU A 14 10.97 -1.00 2.92
N GLU A 15 10.26 -1.98 3.48
CA GLU A 15 9.32 -2.83 2.77
C GLU A 15 8.07 -2.05 2.32
N LEU A 16 7.53 -1.19 3.20
CA LEU A 16 6.42 -0.31 2.84
C LEU A 16 6.81 0.68 1.75
N PHE A 17 8.01 1.25 1.82
CA PHE A 17 8.51 2.13 0.78
C PHE A 17 8.71 1.38 -0.54
N ARG A 18 9.28 0.17 -0.52
CA ARG A 18 9.41 -0.65 -1.73
C ARG A 18 8.06 -1.05 -2.30
N ALA A 19 7.10 -1.40 -1.46
CA ALA A 19 5.74 -1.70 -1.90
C ALA A 19 5.11 -0.47 -2.55
N PHE A 20 5.21 0.69 -1.90
CA PHE A 20 4.74 1.96 -2.44
C PHE A 20 5.35 2.24 -3.82
N GLN A 21 6.67 2.06 -4.01
CA GLN A 21 7.33 2.22 -5.30
C GLN A 21 6.90 1.21 -6.39
N VAL A 22 6.33 0.07 -6.00
CA VAL A 22 5.76 -0.88 -6.97
C VAL A 22 4.40 -0.38 -7.44
N PHE A 23 3.63 0.26 -6.56
CA PHE A 23 2.33 0.85 -6.88
C PHE A 23 2.43 2.19 -7.62
N ASP A 24 3.32 3.08 -7.19
CA ASP A 24 3.57 4.39 -7.80
C ASP A 24 4.43 4.24 -9.07
N LEU A 25 3.77 4.10 -10.22
CA LEU A 25 4.43 3.75 -11.49
C LEU A 25 5.14 4.96 -12.11
N ASP A 26 4.57 6.14 -11.95
CA ASP A 26 5.14 7.39 -12.47
C ASP A 26 6.08 8.09 -11.47
N GLN A 27 6.17 7.60 -10.24
CA GLN A 27 7.00 8.12 -9.15
C GLN A 27 6.63 9.56 -8.76
N ASN A 28 5.35 9.92 -8.87
CA ASN A 28 4.85 11.24 -8.50
C ASN A 28 4.61 11.39 -6.98
N GLY A 29 4.72 10.30 -6.22
CA GLY A 29 4.50 10.27 -4.77
C GLY A 29 3.05 9.99 -4.35
N TYR A 30 2.19 9.60 -5.29
CA TYR A 30 0.78 9.27 -5.10
C TYR A 30 0.44 8.00 -5.88
N ILE A 31 -0.42 7.15 -5.31
CA ILE A 31 -0.98 5.99 -6.00
C ILE A 31 -2.39 6.36 -6.45
N THR A 32 -2.58 6.39 -7.76
CA THR A 32 -3.91 6.58 -8.35
C THR A 32 -4.68 5.26 -8.46
N MET A 33 -6.00 5.34 -8.64
CA MET A 33 -6.85 4.17 -8.90
C MET A 33 -6.34 3.34 -10.10
N GLU A 34 -5.89 4.00 -11.17
CA GLU A 34 -5.38 3.35 -12.38
C GLU A 34 -4.10 2.56 -12.09
N GLU A 35 -3.19 3.13 -11.30
CA GLU A 35 -1.93 2.50 -10.91
C GLU A 35 -2.16 1.32 -9.96
N LEU A 36 -3.01 1.50 -8.94
CA LEU A 36 -3.41 0.44 -8.03
C LEU A 36 -3.98 -0.76 -8.80
N ARG A 37 -4.90 -0.49 -9.73
CA ARG A 37 -5.51 -1.51 -10.58
C ARG A 37 -4.49 -2.20 -11.47
N THR A 38 -3.57 -1.45 -12.06
CA THR A 38 -2.51 -1.98 -12.93
C THR A 38 -1.63 -2.97 -12.17
N VAL A 39 -1.25 -2.64 -10.94
CA VAL A 39 -0.42 -3.51 -10.11
C VAL A 39 -1.18 -4.75 -9.63
N LEU A 40 -2.43 -4.61 -9.22
CA LEU A 40 -3.27 -5.76 -8.84
C LEU A 40 -3.47 -6.72 -10.02
N GLN A 41 -3.62 -6.19 -11.23
CA GLN A 41 -3.62 -7.01 -12.46
C GLN A 41 -2.29 -7.69 -12.71
N ALA A 42 -1.16 -7.03 -12.43
CA ALA A 42 0.16 -7.62 -12.56
C ALA A 42 0.42 -8.74 -11.52
N THR A 43 -0.23 -8.72 -10.36
CA THR A 43 -0.15 -9.80 -9.36
C THR A 43 -1.06 -10.99 -9.67
N GLY A 44 -1.90 -10.89 -10.71
CA GLY A 44 -2.82 -11.94 -11.15
C GLY A 44 -4.24 -11.80 -10.60
N ASP A 45 -4.52 -10.72 -9.87
CA ASP A 45 -5.87 -10.38 -9.42
C ASP A 45 -6.56 -9.50 -10.48
N HIS A 46 -7.88 -9.57 -10.58
CA HIS A 46 -8.65 -8.75 -11.51
C HIS A 46 -9.70 -7.95 -10.75
N PRO A 47 -9.29 -6.91 -9.99
CA PRO A 47 -10.24 -6.08 -9.26
C PRO A 47 -11.17 -5.37 -10.24
N THR A 48 -12.44 -5.30 -9.88
CA THR A 48 -13.41 -4.48 -10.58
C THR A 48 -13.15 -3.00 -10.28
N ASP A 49 -13.75 -2.11 -11.07
CA ASP A 49 -13.66 -0.68 -10.81
C ASP A 49 -14.28 -0.32 -9.45
N GLU A 50 -15.31 -1.05 -9.02
CA GLU A 50 -15.94 -0.90 -7.70
C GLU A 50 -14.97 -1.31 -6.57
N ASP A 51 -14.29 -2.46 -6.70
CA ASP A 51 -13.31 -2.91 -5.71
C ASP A 51 -12.15 -1.90 -5.55
N ALA A 52 -11.63 -1.40 -6.68
CA ALA A 52 -10.54 -0.41 -6.66
C ALA A 52 -11.00 0.92 -6.06
N LEU A 53 -12.25 1.33 -6.33
CA LEU A 53 -12.87 2.51 -5.72
C LEU A 53 -13.02 2.35 -4.20
N GLU A 54 -13.49 1.20 -3.73
CA GLU A 54 -13.60 0.92 -2.29
C GLU A 54 -12.23 0.93 -1.62
N MET A 55 -11.22 0.30 -2.22
CA MET A 55 -9.85 0.30 -1.69
C MET A 55 -9.25 1.71 -1.60
N ILE A 56 -9.46 2.55 -2.62
CA ILE A 56 -9.04 3.96 -2.59
C ILE A 56 -9.83 4.69 -1.49
N ALA A 57 -11.16 4.56 -1.45
CA ALA A 57 -11.99 5.27 -0.48
C ALA A 57 -11.71 4.90 0.98
N GLU A 58 -11.26 3.67 1.25
CA GLU A 58 -10.81 3.26 2.58
C GLU A 58 -9.43 3.85 2.94
N ALA A 59 -8.59 4.13 1.94
CA ALA A 59 -7.22 4.59 2.11
C ALA A 59 -7.05 6.12 2.05
N ASP A 60 -7.89 6.78 1.25
CA ASP A 60 -7.93 8.20 0.98
C ASP A 60 -8.60 8.94 2.16
N ILE A 61 -7.80 9.49 3.06
CA ILE A 61 -8.27 10.15 4.28
C ILE A 61 -8.57 11.62 4.01
N ASP A 62 -7.80 12.24 3.12
CA ASP A 62 -7.95 13.65 2.78
C ASP A 62 -8.97 13.92 1.67
N GLY A 63 -9.39 12.89 0.94
CA GLY A 63 -10.42 12.92 -0.08
C GLY A 63 -9.94 13.43 -1.43
N ASP A 64 -8.64 13.36 -1.74
CA ASP A 64 -8.06 13.83 -3.00
C ASP A 64 -8.21 12.83 -4.16
N GLY A 65 -8.74 11.64 -3.89
CA GLY A 65 -8.96 10.55 -4.83
C GLY A 65 -7.70 9.74 -5.16
N ARG A 66 -6.63 9.90 -4.37
CA ARG A 66 -5.34 9.22 -4.51
C ARG A 66 -4.88 8.76 -3.13
N ILE A 67 -3.81 7.96 -3.09
CA ILE A 67 -3.21 7.52 -1.84
C ILE A 67 -1.79 8.05 -1.79
N ASN A 68 -1.52 8.95 -0.85
CA ASN A 68 -0.16 9.40 -0.59
C ASN A 68 0.62 8.40 0.29
N TYR A 69 1.93 8.59 0.42
CA TYR A 69 2.76 7.67 1.19
C TYR A 69 2.34 7.53 2.66
N ASP A 70 1.91 8.61 3.30
CA ASP A 70 1.52 8.60 4.72
C ASP A 70 0.20 7.83 4.91
N GLU A 71 -0.75 7.99 4.01
CA GLU A 71 -2.00 7.23 3.95
C GLU A 71 -1.75 5.74 3.71
N PHE A 72 -0.88 5.41 2.76
CA PHE A 72 -0.47 4.03 2.48
C PHE A 72 0.13 3.35 3.72
N VAL A 73 1.04 4.05 4.41
CA VAL A 73 1.65 3.55 5.66
C VAL A 73 0.60 3.37 6.74
N LEU A 74 -0.34 4.30 6.87
CA LEU A 74 -1.40 4.23 7.87
C LEU A 74 -2.31 3.02 7.64
N ILE A 75 -2.72 2.78 6.39
CA ILE A 75 -3.54 1.61 6.02
C ILE A 75 -2.79 0.32 6.28
N MET A 76 -1.57 0.17 5.77
CA MET A 76 -0.78 -1.03 5.98
C MET A 76 -0.49 -1.27 7.47
N SER A 77 -0.27 -0.21 8.25
CA SER A 77 -0.10 -0.30 9.70
C SER A 77 -1.39 -0.71 10.40
N ASN A 78 -2.54 -0.18 10.00
CA ASN A 78 -3.85 -0.49 10.57
C ASN A 78 -4.29 -1.94 10.25
N THR A 79 -4.07 -2.39 9.01
CA THR A 79 -4.36 -3.77 8.58
C THR A 79 -3.45 -4.78 9.30
N MET A 80 -2.20 -4.43 9.60
CA MET A 80 -1.30 -5.29 10.38
C MET A 80 -1.57 -5.25 11.90
N LEU A 81 -2.18 -4.19 12.44
CA LEU A 81 -2.47 -4.05 13.87
C LEU A 81 -3.84 -4.63 14.30
N SER A 82 -4.80 -4.80 13.38
CA SER A 82 -6.12 -5.38 13.69
C SER A 82 -6.16 -6.92 13.73
N ARG A 83 -5.05 -7.62 13.48
CA ARG A 83 -4.93 -9.07 13.71
C ARG A 83 -4.45 -9.33 15.15
N LYS A 84 -5.33 -9.16 16.13
CA LYS A 84 -5.15 -9.66 17.50
C LYS A 84 -6.31 -10.52 17.95
#